data_AF-A0A7W0SUM4-F1
#
_entry.id   AF-A0A7W0SUM4-F1
#
_cell.length_a   1.000
_cell.length_b   1.000
_cell.length_c   1.000
_cell.angle_alpha   90.00
_cell.angle_beta   90.00
_cell.angle_gamma   90.00
#
_symmetry.space_group_name_H-M   'P 1'
#
loop_
_entity.id
_entity.type
_entity.pdbx_description
1 polymer ?
#
loop_
_entity_poly.entity_id
_entity_poly.type
_entity_poly.pdbx_seq_one_letter_code
_entity_poly.pdbx_strand_id
1 'polypeptide(L)' 'LDRTHVERKVAALAKYASQQHRNYADAEYIWNLARTNGINVGREYAEVFQVYRVVV' A
#
# COMPACT_ATOMS: atom_id res chain seq x y z
N LEU A 1 -1.44 8.81 -6.58
CA LEU A 1 -1.95 8.24 -5.32
C LEU A 1 -1.80 9.32 -4.27
N ASP A 2 -2.88 9.63 -3.57
CA ASP A 2 -2.91 10.75 -2.61
C ASP A 2 -3.07 10.19 -1.20
N ARG A 3 -2.76 11.02 -0.20
CA ARG A 3 -2.85 10.64 1.22
C ARG A 3 -4.20 10.03 1.60
N THR A 4 -5.31 10.61 1.13
CA THR A 4 -6.68 10.13 1.40
C THR A 4 -6.95 8.73 0.84
N HIS A 5 -6.28 8.34 -0.24
CA HIS A 5 -6.36 6.99 -0.79
C HIS A 5 -5.66 5.98 0.13
N VAL A 6 -4.51 6.34 0.68
CA VAL A 6 -3.77 5.50 1.64
C VAL A 6 -4.56 5.39 2.97
N GLU A 7 -5.16 6.48 3.45
CA GLU A 7 -6.04 6.47 4.63
C GLU A 7 -7.23 5.52 4.45
N ARG A 8 -7.90 5.59 3.29
CA ARG A 8 -9.00 4.67 2.95
C ARG A 8 -8.53 3.22 2.89
N LYS A 9 -7.35 2.96 2.34
CA LYS A 9 -6.75 1.62 2.30
C LYS A 9 -6.49 1.07 3.70
N VAL A 10 -5.87 1.86 4.58
CA VAL A 10 -5.62 1.47 5.98
C VAL A 10 -6.94 1.20 6.71
N ALA A 11 -7.93 2.07 6.57
CA ALA A 11 -9.24 1.90 7.19
C ALA A 11 -9.98 0.65 6.69
N ALA A 12 -9.84 0.31 5.40
CA ALA A 12 -10.39 -0.91 4.82
C ALA A 12 -9.67 -2.16 5.36
N LEU A 13 -8.33 -2.15 5.41
CA LEU A 13 -7.53 -3.26 5.92
C LEU A 13 -7.77 -3.50 7.41
N ALA A 14 -8.05 -2.46 8.18
CA ALA A 14 -8.41 -2.55 9.60
C ALA A 14 -9.68 -3.39 9.87
N LYS A 15 -10.55 -3.60 8.87
CA LYS A 15 -11.76 -4.43 9.02
C LYS A 15 -11.46 -5.93 9.06
N TYR A 16 -10.29 -6.38 8.62
CA TYR A 16 -9.90 -7.79 8.68
C TYR A 16 -9.35 -8.16 10.06
N ALA A 17 -10.24 -8.27 11.05
CA ALA A 17 -9.88 -8.52 12.46
C ALA A 17 -8.98 -9.75 12.66
N SER A 18 -9.21 -10.82 11.90
CA SER A 18 -8.40 -12.06 11.98
C SER A 18 -6.95 -11.87 11.54
N GLN A 19 -6.64 -10.81 10.79
CA GLN A 19 -5.31 -10.52 10.25
C GLN A 19 -4.55 -9.43 11.02
N GLN A 20 -5.16 -8.80 12.03
CA GLN A 20 -4.56 -7.66 12.76
C GLN A 20 -3.24 -7.99 13.49
N HIS A 21 -3.00 -9.26 13.82
CA HIS A 21 -1.77 -9.72 14.49
C HIS A 21 -0.57 -9.83 13.53
N ARG A 22 -0.77 -9.59 12.23
CA ARG A 22 0.26 -9.73 11.20
C ARG A 22 0.96 -8.40 10.98
N ASN A 23 2.28 -8.39 10.99
CA ASN A 23 3.07 -7.17 10.79
C ASN A 23 2.77 -6.43 9.49
N TYR A 24 2.33 -7.14 8.43
CA TYR A 24 1.95 -6.51 7.16
C TYR A 24 0.59 -5.80 7.20
N ALA A 25 -0.25 -6.10 8.20
CA ALA A 25 -1.54 -5.45 8.42
C ALA A 25 -1.41 -4.18 9.27
N ASP A 26 -0.21 -3.93 9.83
CA ASP A 26 0.09 -2.73 10.57
C ASP A 26 -0.01 -1.48 9.68
N ALA A 27 -0.64 -0.43 10.22
CA ALA A 27 -0.88 0.80 9.49
C ALA A 27 0.43 1.49 9.08
N GLU A 28 1.42 1.54 9.98
CA GLU A 28 2.70 2.17 9.72
C GLU A 28 3.45 1.44 8.62
N TYR A 29 3.41 0.11 8.62
CA TYR A 29 3.96 -0.71 7.54
C TYR A 29 3.33 -0.34 6.18
N ILE A 30 2.01 -0.23 6.11
CA ILE A 30 1.29 0.13 4.87
C ILE A 30 1.68 1.53 4.38
N TRP A 31 1.79 2.51 5.29
CA TRP A 31 2.23 3.86 4.97
C TRP A 31 3.67 3.89 4.44
N ASN A 32 4.58 3.21 5.13
CA ASN A 32 5.98 3.13 4.76
C ASN A 32 6.14 2.48 3.39
N LEU A 33 5.43 1.38 3.12
CA LEU A 33 5.47 0.72 1.82
C LEU A 33 4.98 1.64 0.69
N ALA A 34 3.87 2.35 0.89
CA ALA A 34 3.35 3.30 -0.10
C ALA A 34 4.34 4.45 -0.37
N ARG A 35 5.04 4.94 0.66
CA ARG A 35 6.07 5.99 0.53
C ARG A 35 7.32 5.49 -0.17
N THR A 36 7.84 4.32 0.21
CA THR A 36 9.00 3.70 -0.45
C THR A 36 8.72 3.50 -1.94
N ASN A 37 7.52 3.05 -2.28
CA ASN A 37 7.10 2.93 -3.68
C ASN A 37 6.98 4.29 -4.38
N GLY A 38 6.46 5.30 -3.69
CA GLY A 38 6.37 6.67 -4.21
C GLY A 38 7.74 7.22 -4.62
N ILE A 39 8.75 7.04 -3.75
CA ILE A 39 10.13 7.47 -4.00
C ILE A 39 10.65 6.90 -5.33
N ASN A 40 10.41 5.61 -5.60
CA ASN A 40 10.87 4.94 -6.81
C ASN A 40 10.30 5.52 -8.12
N VAL A 41 9.17 6.24 -8.05
CA VAL A 41 8.49 6.84 -9.21
C VAL A 41 8.38 8.37 -9.12
N GLY A 42 9.12 9.00 -8.19
CA GLY A 42 9.13 10.45 -8.01
C GLY A 42 7.78 11.03 -7.54
N ARG A 43 7.02 10.28 -6.74
CA ARG A 43 5.73 10.70 -6.16
C ARG A 43 5.73 10.53 -4.64
N GLU A 44 4.80 11.17 -3.94
CA GLU A 44 4.70 11.04 -2.48
C GLU A 44 4.28 9.63 -2.04
N TYR A 45 3.31 9.05 -2.74
CA TYR A 45 2.86 7.67 -2.53
C TYR A 45 2.66 6.97 -3.87
N ALA A 46 2.86 5.65 -3.90
CA ALA A 46 2.48 4.81 -5.03
C ALA A 46 2.05 3.41 -4.58
N GLU A 47 1.17 2.82 -5.39
CA GLU A 47 0.95 1.37 -5.41
C GLU A 47 1.68 0.79 -6.62
N VAL A 48 2.25 -0.40 -6.44
CA VAL A 48 3.09 -1.05 -7.44
C VAL A 48 2.47 -2.38 -7.81
N PHE A 49 2.55 -2.73 -9.09
CA PHE A 49 2.04 -3.96 -9.65
C PHE A 49 3.17 -4.67 -10.38
N GLN A 50 3.23 -6.00 -10.29
CA GLN A 50 4.13 -6.82 -11.08
C GLN A 50 3.37 -7.39 -12.28
N VAL A 51 3.89 -7.15 -13.49
CA VAL A 51 3.35 -7.71 -14.73
C VAL A 51 4.37 -8.70 -15.28
N TYR A 52 4.06 -9.99 -15.18
CA TYR A 52 4.98 -11.06 -15.63
C TYR A 52 5.01 -11.24 -17.14
N ARG A 53 3.91 -10.94 -17.83
CA ARG A 53 3.79 -11.14 -19.27
C ARG A 53 2.95 -10.03 -19.89
N VAL A 54 3.54 -9.37 -20.88
CA VAL A 54 2.84 -8.45 -21.78
C VAL A 54 2.71 -9.18 -23.12
N VAL A 55 1.48 -9.37 -23.60
CA VAL A 55 1.23 -9.84 -24.96
C VAL A 55 1.04 -8.59 -25.80
N VAL A 56 1.91 -8.42 -26.81
CA VAL A 56 1.87 -7.34 -27.79
C VAL A 56 1.34 -7.90 -29.10
#